data_AF-A0A967VV71-F1
#
_entry.id   AF-A0A967VV71-F1
#
_cell.length_a   1.000
_cell.length_b   1.000
_cell.length_c   1.000
_cell.angle_alpha   90.00
_cell.angle_beta   90.00
_cell.angle_gamma   90.00
#
_symmetry.space_group_name_H-M   'P 1'
#
loop_
_entity.id
_entity.type
_entity.pdbx_description
1 polymer ?
#
loop_
_entity_poly.entity_id
_entity_poly.type
_entity_poly.pdbx_seq_one_letter_code
_entity_poly.pdbx_strand_id
1 'polypeptide(L)' 'TNSQRIPYLYTSKELDEETGLYYYGARYYDPRTSVWQSADPIL' A
#
# COMPACT_ATOMS: atom_id res chain seq x y z
N THR A 1 0.60 26.24 2.61
CA THR A 1 1.29 25.10 1.97
C THR A 1 0.24 24.10 1.57
N ASN A 2 -0.18 24.13 0.31
CA ASN A 2 -1.20 23.22 -0.19
C ASN A 2 -0.55 21.87 -0.52
N SER A 3 -0.29 21.07 0.52
CA SER A 3 0.07 19.67 0.34
C SER A 3 -1.21 18.92 -0.04
N GLN A 4 -1.62 19.03 -1.31
CA GLN A 4 -2.55 18.07 -1.90
C GLN A 4 -1.86 16.71 -1.83
N ARG A 5 -2.09 15.98 -0.74
CA ARG A 5 -1.59 14.62 -0.59
C ARG A 5 -2.31 13.80 -1.65
N ILE A 6 -1.55 13.18 -2.54
CA ILE A 6 -2.10 12.34 -3.59
C ILE A 6 -2.46 11.02 -2.92
N PRO A 7 -3.76 10.71 -2.70
CA PRO A 7 -4.15 9.51 -1.95
C PRO A 7 -3.80 8.23 -2.70
N TYR A 8 -3.74 8.29 -4.04
CA TYR A 8 -3.41 7.18 -4.91
C TYR A 8 -2.00 7.34 -5.46
N LEU A 9 -1.09 6.48 -5.02
CA LEU A 9 0.31 6.51 -5.46
C LEU A 9 0.58 5.31 -6.38
N TYR A 10 1.48 4.42 -5.98
CA TYR A 10 1.89 3.27 -6.76
C TYR A 10 0.69 2.39 -7.16
N THR A 11 0.56 2.08 -8.46
CA THR A 11 -0.51 1.26 -9.05
C THR A 11 -1.95 1.71 -8.72
N SER A 12 -2.14 3.00 -8.44
CA SER A 12 -3.45 3.55 -8.06
C SER A 12 -4.01 2.94 -6.76
N LYS A 13 -3.14 2.47 -5.86
CA LYS A 13 -3.53 2.01 -4.53
C LYS A 13 -3.30 3.10 -3.48
N GLU A 14 -4.17 3.07 -2.47
CA GLU A 14 -4.08 3.95 -1.32
C GLU A 14 -2.90 3.52 -0.45
N LEU A 15 -2.03 4.48 -0.15
CA LEU A 15 -0.99 4.31 0.85
C LEU A 15 -1.60 4.63 2.20
N ASP A 16 -1.57 3.66 3.11
CA ASP A 16 -1.89 3.91 4.50
C ASP A 16 -0.75 4.69 5.15
N GLU A 17 -1.04 5.90 5.65
CA GLU A 17 -0.04 6.79 6.24
C GLU A 17 0.42 6.35 7.63
N GLU A 18 -0.41 5.58 8.36
CA GLU A 18 -0.05 5.09 9.68
C GLU A 18 1.01 3.98 9.58
N THR A 19 0.85 3.08 8.59
CA THR A 19 1.71 1.91 8.42
C THR A 19 2.77 2.06 7.33
N GLY A 20 2.55 2.95 6.37
CA GLY A 20 3.39 3.07 5.17
C GLY A 20 3.20 1.92 4.16
N LEU A 21 2.08 1.21 4.23
CA LEU A 21 1.77 0.04 3.40
C LEU A 21 0.66 0.35 2.39
N TYR A 22 0.69 -0.31 1.24
CA TYR A 22 -0.39 -0.23 0.26
C TYR A 22 -1.44 -1.31 0.51
N TYR A 23 -2.71 -0.92 0.55
CA TYR A 23 -3.82 -1.87 0.66
C TYR A 23 -4.31 -2.35 -0.71
N TYR A 24 -4.26 -3.67 -0.95
CA TYR A 24 -4.71 -4.32 -2.18
C TYR A 24 -5.99 -5.16 -1.98
N GLY A 25 -6.75 -4.92 -0.91
CA GLY A 25 -7.97 -5.70 -0.60
C GLY A 25 -7.67 -6.91 0.27
N ALA A 26 -6.98 -7.91 -0.27
CA ALA A 26 -6.69 -9.13 0.49
C ALA A 26 -5.35 -9.09 1.24
N ARG A 27 -4.45 -8.19 0.85
CA ARG A 27 -3.09 -8.10 1.37
C ARG A 27 -2.60 -6.66 1.48
N TYR A 28 -1.61 -6.45 2.35
CA TYR A 28 -0.81 -5.24 2.43
C TYR A 28 0.55 -5.46 1.77
N TYR A 29 1.00 -4.46 0.99
CA TYR A 29 2.28 -4.45 0.29
C TYR A 29 3.21 -3.38 0.86
N ASP A 30 4.44 -3.77 1.22
CA ASP A 30 5.49 -2.85 1.63
C ASP A 30 6.32 -2.40 0.40
N PRO A 31 6.21 -1.13 -0.04
CA PRO A 31 6.95 -0.64 -1.20
C PRO A 31 8.45 -0.49 -0.94
N ARG A 32 8.89 -0.41 0.32
CA ARG A 32 10.31 -0.23 0.68
C ARG A 32 11.07 -1.54 0.56
N THR A 33 10.43 -2.64 0.95
CA THR A 33 11.04 -3.99 0.91
C THR A 33 10.59 -4.79 -0.31
N SER A 34 9.55 -4.34 -1.02
CA SER A 34 8.94 -5.06 -2.15
C SER A 34 8.37 -6.44 -1.75
N VAL A 35 7.81 -6.54 -0.55
CA VAL A 35 7.29 -7.78 0.04
C VAL A 35 5.82 -7.63 0.45
N TRP A 36 5.08 -8.73 0.40
CA TRP A 36 3.71 -8.83 0.93
C TRP A 36 3.73 -9.22 2.40
N GLN A 37 2.90 -8.57 3.22
CA GLN A 37 2.83 -8.84 4.66
C GLN A 37 2.09 -10.14 5.03
N SER A 38 1.52 -10.83 4.03
CA SER A 38 0.88 -12.13 4.19
C SER A 38 1.08 -13.00 2.94
N ALA A 39 0.97 -14.32 3.12
CA ALA A 39 0.95 -15.28 2.02
C ALA A 39 -0.23 -15.00 1.08
N ASP A 40 -0.16 -15.52 -0.14
CA ASP A 40 -1.27 -15.41 -1.08
C ASP A 40 -2.49 -16.20 -0.56
N PRO A 41 -3.67 -15.58 -0.43
CA PRO A 41 -4.86 -16.26 0.09
C PRO A 41 -5.46 -17.30 -0.87
N ILE A 42 -5.00 -17.37 -2.13
CA ILE A 42 -5.48 -18.33 -3.15
C ILE A 42 -4.45 -19.46 -3.38
N LEU A 43 -3.37 -19.51 -2.60
CA LEU A 43 -2.46 -20.67 -2.55
C LEU A 43 -3.10 -21.87 -1.84
#